data_AF-A0A9P6ZQG8-F1
#
_entry.id   AF-A0A9P6ZQG8-F1
#
_cell.length_a   1.000
_cell.length_b   1.000
_cell.length_c   1.000
_cell.angle_alpha   90.00
_cell.angle_beta   90.00
_cell.angle_gamma   90.00
#
_symmetry.space_group_name_H-M   'P 1'
#
loop_
_entity.id
_entity.type
_entity.pdbx_description
1 polymer ?
#
loop_
_entity_poly.entity_id
_entity_poly.type
_entity_poly.pdbx_seq_one_letter_code
_entity_poly.pdbx_strand_id
1 'polypeptide(L)'
;MMISFEFDYVSYDIVFHLTRPADHELAVDYDAGIATLEALQKRVERSGICKNMIIEDVTGKMIRLVKNVFVKQEKVVPDSPHGMSVEDAPRMDNETRDWPIPENFAIELDKIKYGYEAEPLPLYHDGHLVEPSHANDVINGAMVEVHFGILHWHIGNFDSFQANVEKNRDLEAGFRTPCVSL
;
A
#
# COMPACT_ATOMS: atom_id res chain seq x y z
N MET A 1 -9.43 4.69 11.08
CA MET A 1 -8.54 3.65 10.52
C MET A 1 -7.13 4.22 10.50
N MET A 2 -6.15 3.58 11.12
CA MET A 2 -4.77 4.04 11.12
C MET A 2 -4.01 3.24 10.06
N ILE A 3 -3.71 3.87 8.92
CA ILE A 3 -2.88 3.25 7.88
C ILE A 3 -1.43 3.58 8.22
N SER A 4 -0.66 2.59 8.70
CA SER A 4 0.79 2.68 8.80
C SER A 4 1.43 2.11 7.55
N PHE A 5 2.43 2.79 7.01
CA PHE A 5 3.23 2.33 5.88
C PHE A 5 4.53 1.73 6.42
N GLU A 6 4.71 0.41 6.28
CA GLU A 6 5.97 -0.25 6.59
C GLU A 6 6.67 -0.62 5.28
N PHE A 7 7.86 -0.05 5.05
CA PHE A 7 8.67 -0.31 3.86
C PHE A 7 9.66 -1.43 4.18
N ASP A 8 9.48 -2.61 3.59
CA ASP A 8 10.46 -3.70 3.66
C ASP A 8 11.47 -3.59 2.49
N TYR A 9 12.74 -3.87 2.77
CA TYR A 9 13.87 -3.58 1.88
C TYR A 9 14.03 -4.56 0.71
N VAL A 10 13.30 -5.67 0.73
CA VAL A 10 13.45 -6.77 -0.25
C VAL A 10 12.25 -6.88 -1.19
N SER A 11 11.09 -6.38 -0.76
CA SER A 11 9.90 -6.19 -1.58
C SER A 11 9.29 -4.84 -1.19
N TYR A 12 9.17 -3.92 -2.16
CA TYR A 12 8.57 -2.59 -1.96
C TYR A 12 7.06 -2.71 -1.76
N ASP A 13 6.65 -3.45 -0.73
CA ASP A 13 5.27 -3.79 -0.44
C ASP A 13 4.66 -2.67 0.38
N ILE A 14 3.59 -2.06 -0.11
CA ILE A 14 2.72 -1.22 0.72
C ILE A 14 1.87 -2.13 1.61
N VAL A 15 2.26 -2.30 2.88
CA VAL A 15 1.44 -3.01 3.87
C VAL A 15 0.38 -2.07 4.43
N PHE A 16 -0.89 -2.48 4.40
CA PHE A 16 -2.00 -1.76 5.02
C PHE A 16 -2.34 -2.38 6.38
N HIS A 17 -2.15 -1.62 7.45
CA HIS A 17 -2.59 -2.07 8.76
C HIS A 17 -4.07 -1.68 8.95
N LEU A 18 -4.95 -2.68 9.03
CA LEU A 18 -6.37 -2.46 9.25
C LEU A 18 -6.72 -2.72 10.71
N THR A 19 -6.85 -1.65 11.50
CA THR A 19 -7.34 -1.75 12.88
C THR A 19 -8.87 -1.84 12.89
N ARG A 20 -9.40 -2.80 13.65
CA ARG A 20 -10.84 -2.90 13.92
C ARG A 20 -11.37 -1.56 14.47
N PRO A 21 -12.43 -0.97 13.90
CA PRO A 21 -12.97 0.29 14.38
C PRO A 21 -13.62 0.13 15.76
N ALA A 22 -13.61 1.21 16.55
CA ALA A 22 -14.28 1.25 17.86
C ALA A 22 -15.80 1.43 17.74
N ASP A 23 -16.26 2.04 16.64
CA ASP A 23 -17.68 2.18 16.33
C ASP A 23 -18.34 0.81 16.13
N HIS A 24 -19.52 0.61 16.75
CA HIS A 24 -20.16 -0.71 16.77
C HIS A 24 -20.65 -1.16 15.40
N GLU A 25 -21.23 -0.26 14.60
CA GLU A 25 -21.79 -0.60 13.29
C GLU A 25 -20.67 -0.95 12.31
N LEU A 26 -19.64 -0.11 12.25
CA LEU A 26 -18.46 -0.36 11.42
C LEU A 26 -17.68 -1.60 11.87
N ALA A 27 -17.71 -1.91 13.16
CA ALA A 27 -17.04 -3.08 13.69
C ALA A 27 -17.70 -4.39 13.26
N VAL A 28 -19.04 -4.42 13.14
CA VAL A 28 -19.77 -5.58 12.62
C VAL A 28 -19.40 -5.83 11.15
N ASP A 29 -19.38 -4.77 10.34
CA ASP A 29 -19.00 -4.88 8.93
C ASP A 29 -17.53 -5.29 8.76
N TYR A 30 -16.64 -4.75 9.58
CA TYR A 30 -15.24 -5.17 9.64
C TYR A 30 -15.12 -6.67 9.96
N ASP A 31 -15.78 -7.14 11.03
CA ASP A 31 -15.72 -8.54 11.45
C ASP A 31 -16.27 -9.48 10.35
N ALA A 32 -17.35 -9.07 9.66
CA ALA A 32 -17.92 -9.80 8.53
C ALA A 32 -16.96 -9.84 7.32
N GLY A 33 -16.27 -8.74 7.04
CA GLY A 33 -15.25 -8.65 5.98
C GLY A 33 -14.07 -9.58 6.25
N ILE A 34 -13.52 -9.54 7.46
CA ILE A 34 -12.43 -10.44 7.88
C ILE A 34 -12.87 -11.90 7.80
N ALA A 35 -14.05 -12.24 8.32
CA ALA A 35 -14.57 -13.60 8.25
C ALA A 35 -14.76 -14.09 6.80
N THR A 36 -15.17 -13.21 5.89
CA THR A 36 -15.30 -13.52 4.46
C THR A 36 -13.93 -13.82 3.85
N LEU A 37 -12.91 -13.04 4.17
CA LEU A 37 -11.56 -13.25 3.66
C LEU A 37 -10.93 -14.55 4.20
N GLU A 38 -11.14 -14.84 5.48
CA GLU A 38 -10.71 -16.12 6.09
C GLU A 38 -11.40 -17.31 5.41
N ALA A 39 -12.70 -17.20 5.17
CA ALA A 39 -13.47 -18.24 4.48
C ALA A 39 -12.98 -18.42 3.03
N LEU A 40 -12.64 -17.32 2.34
CA LEU A 40 -12.05 -17.36 1.01
C LEU A 40 -10.70 -18.07 1.04
N GLN A 41 -9.78 -17.68 1.92
CA GLN A 41 -8.46 -18.34 2.05
C GLN A 41 -8.63 -19.83 2.31
N LYS A 42 -9.44 -20.21 3.29
CA LYS A 42 -9.68 -21.62 3.64
C LYS A 42 -10.27 -22.43 2.48
N ARG A 43 -11.02 -21.79 1.59
CA ARG A 43 -11.62 -22.46 0.43
C ARG A 43 -10.61 -22.76 -0.68
N VAL A 44 -9.61 -21.90 -0.85
CA VAL A 44 -8.55 -22.09 -1.87
C VAL A 44 -7.28 -22.74 -1.30
N GLU A 45 -7.13 -22.75 0.01
CA GLU A 45 -6.08 -23.47 0.73
C GLU A 45 -6.11 -24.97 0.35
N ARG A 46 -4.92 -25.52 0.07
CA ARG A 46 -4.73 -26.94 -0.25
C ARG A 46 -3.90 -27.68 0.80
N SER A 47 -3.15 -26.93 1.59
CA SER A 47 -2.33 -27.37 2.71
C SER A 47 -3.01 -27.03 4.05
N GLY A 48 -2.31 -27.19 5.16
CA GLY A 48 -2.74 -26.66 6.46
C GLY A 48 -1.85 -25.52 6.94
N ILE A 49 -1.04 -24.94 6.03
CA ILE A 49 -0.05 -23.91 6.32
C ILE A 49 -0.31 -22.74 5.37
N CYS A 50 -1.13 -21.79 5.83
CA CYS A 50 -1.38 -20.50 5.19
C CYS A 50 -0.39 -19.44 5.67
N LYS A 51 0.14 -18.63 4.77
CA LYS A 51 0.92 -17.43 5.12
C LYS A 51 0.50 -16.20 4.31
N ASN A 52 0.81 -15.03 4.89
CA ASN A 52 1.11 -13.76 4.20
C ASN A 52 -0.05 -12.79 3.83
N MET A 53 -1.34 -13.16 3.96
CA MET A 53 -2.43 -12.20 3.68
C MET A 53 -3.08 -11.65 4.95
N ILE A 54 -3.61 -12.51 5.82
CA ILE A 54 -4.10 -12.08 7.14
C ILE A 54 -2.99 -12.29 8.16
N ILE A 55 -2.59 -11.22 8.84
CA ILE A 55 -1.57 -11.23 9.89
C ILE A 55 -2.30 -11.01 11.22
N GLU A 56 -2.09 -11.89 12.18
CA GLU A 56 -2.61 -11.73 13.53
C GLU A 56 -1.45 -11.38 14.46
N ASP A 57 -1.58 -10.26 15.17
CA ASP A 57 -0.60 -9.79 16.15
C ASP A 57 -1.27 -9.44 17.49
N VAL A 58 -0.51 -8.85 18.42
CA VAL A 58 -1.01 -8.44 19.75
C VAL A 58 -2.06 -7.33 19.69
N THR A 59 -2.16 -6.61 18.58
CA THR A 59 -3.09 -5.48 18.37
C THR A 59 -4.35 -5.90 17.61
N GLY A 60 -4.33 -7.04 16.92
CA GLY A 60 -5.49 -7.64 16.27
C GLY A 60 -5.15 -8.36 14.96
N LYS A 61 -6.16 -8.50 14.10
CA LYS A 61 -5.99 -9.03 12.75
C LYS A 61 -5.75 -7.89 11.76
N MET A 62 -4.89 -8.12 10.79
CA MET A 62 -4.47 -7.16 9.76
C MET A 62 -4.51 -7.84 8.40
N ILE A 63 -4.65 -7.05 7.33
CA ILE A 63 -4.57 -7.55 5.95
C ILE A 63 -3.35 -6.95 5.28
N ARG A 64 -2.38 -7.77 4.93
CA ARG A 64 -1.27 -7.34 4.08
C ARG A 64 -1.73 -7.30 2.63
N LEU A 65 -1.91 -6.08 2.15
CA LEU A 65 -1.95 -5.82 0.71
C LEU A 65 -0.53 -5.60 0.20
N VAL A 66 -0.33 -5.79 -1.10
CA VAL A 66 0.96 -5.63 -1.76
C VAL A 66 0.77 -4.85 -3.04
N LYS A 67 1.61 -3.83 -3.24
CA LYS A 67 1.75 -3.10 -4.51
C LYS A 67 3.18 -2.60 -4.61
N ASN A 68 3.80 -2.76 -5.77
CA ASN A 68 5.11 -2.16 -6.05
C ASN A 68 4.97 -0.64 -6.15
N VAL A 69 5.70 0.10 -5.32
CA VAL A 69 5.79 1.57 -5.40
C VAL A 69 6.82 2.01 -6.44
N PHE A 70 7.79 1.15 -6.76
CA PHE A 70 8.83 1.46 -7.73
C PHE A 70 8.84 0.41 -8.84
N VAL A 71 8.72 0.86 -10.09
CA VAL A 71 8.71 0.00 -11.27
C VAL A 71 10.00 0.23 -12.04
N LYS A 72 10.71 -0.85 -12.38
CA LYS A 72 11.96 -0.75 -13.13
C LYS A 72 11.69 -0.19 -14.52
N GLN A 73 12.46 0.82 -14.95
CA GLN A 73 12.39 1.35 -16.30
C GLN A 73 12.97 0.34 -17.29
N GLU A 74 12.19 -0.04 -18.32
CA GLU A 74 12.69 -0.89 -19.42
C GLU A 74 13.68 -0.15 -20.32
N LYS A 75 13.57 1.18 -20.41
CA LYS A 75 14.51 2.05 -21.12
C LYS A 75 15.39 2.74 -20.10
N VAL A 76 16.55 2.14 -19.83
CA VAL A 76 17.63 2.85 -19.16
C VAL A 76 18.02 4.01 -20.07
N VAL A 77 17.87 5.25 -19.59
CA VAL A 77 18.44 6.41 -20.29
C VAL A 77 19.93 6.15 -20.39
N PRO A 78 20.49 5.96 -21.60
CA PRO A 78 21.91 5.70 -21.74
C PRO A 78 22.66 6.94 -21.25
N ASP A 79 23.52 6.72 -20.27
CA ASP A 79 24.53 7.66 -19.80
C ASP A 79 24.03 8.93 -19.07
N SER A 80 24.12 8.90 -17.74
CA SER A 80 24.60 10.09 -17.04
C SER A 80 25.40 9.70 -15.81
N PRO A 81 26.72 9.86 -15.90
CA PRO A 81 27.34 11.16 -15.59
C PRO A 81 28.20 11.78 -16.73
N HIS A 82 27.86 11.59 -18.01
CA HIS A 82 28.59 12.19 -19.16
C HIS A 82 27.71 13.04 -20.10
N GLY A 83 26.71 13.76 -19.57
CA GLY A 83 26.05 14.85 -20.28
C GLY A 83 24.52 14.78 -20.30
N MET A 84 23.85 15.01 -19.17
CA MET A 84 22.41 15.29 -19.15
C MET A 84 22.16 16.80 -19.22
N SER A 85 21.24 17.19 -20.11
CA SER A 85 20.70 18.54 -20.16
C SER A 85 19.78 18.77 -18.95
N VAL A 86 19.60 20.03 -18.54
CA VAL A 86 18.75 20.41 -17.39
C VAL A 86 17.27 20.06 -17.60
N GLU A 87 16.87 19.77 -18.84
CA GLU A 87 15.52 19.33 -19.22
C GLU A 87 15.29 17.83 -18.96
N ASP A 88 16.35 17.06 -18.68
CA ASP A 88 16.33 15.60 -18.43
C ASP A 88 16.61 15.23 -16.97
N ALA A 89 16.44 16.16 -16.01
CA ALA A 89 16.50 15.80 -14.59
C ALA A 89 15.57 14.58 -14.37
N PRO A 90 16.07 13.47 -13.79
CA PRO A 90 15.35 12.21 -13.82
C PRO A 90 13.97 12.47 -13.22
N ARG A 91 12.91 12.19 -14.00
CA ARG A 91 11.50 12.44 -13.64
C ARG A 91 11.18 12.12 -12.17
N MET A 92 11.84 11.09 -11.63
CA MET A 92 11.72 10.68 -10.24
C MET A 92 12.20 11.72 -9.21
N ASP A 93 13.22 12.54 -9.49
CA ASP A 93 13.65 13.63 -8.60
C ASP A 93 12.54 14.66 -8.41
N ASN A 94 11.86 15.04 -9.49
CA ASN A 94 10.76 15.99 -9.40
C ASN A 94 9.54 15.38 -8.68
N GLU A 95 9.23 14.11 -8.95
CA GLU A 95 8.12 13.40 -8.30
C GLU A 95 8.37 13.16 -6.80
N THR A 96 9.62 12.89 -6.40
CA THR A 96 9.98 12.51 -5.03
C THR A 96 10.55 13.65 -4.17
N ARG A 97 10.77 14.84 -4.75
CA ARG A 97 11.40 15.99 -4.06
C ARG A 97 10.72 16.32 -2.72
N ASP A 98 9.40 16.28 -2.71
CA ASP A 98 8.57 16.73 -1.60
C ASP A 98 8.03 15.54 -0.77
N TRP A 99 8.54 14.32 -1.00
CA TRP A 99 8.12 13.14 -0.26
C TRP A 99 8.68 13.17 1.18
N PRO A 100 7.89 12.76 2.19
CA PRO A 100 8.32 12.75 3.59
C PRO A 100 9.22 11.53 3.88
N ILE A 101 10.41 11.50 3.28
CA ILE A 101 11.35 10.38 3.38
C ILE A 101 12.22 10.58 4.62
N PRO A 102 12.27 9.61 5.55
CA PRO A 102 13.18 9.71 6.68
C PRO A 102 14.65 9.73 6.22
N GLU A 103 15.50 10.51 6.89
CA GLU A 103 16.90 10.75 6.47
C GLU A 103 17.69 9.46 6.22
N ASN A 104 17.41 8.41 6.99
CA ASN A 104 18.08 7.12 6.88
C ASN A 104 17.71 6.31 5.63
N PHE A 105 16.74 6.76 4.82
CA PHE A 105 16.34 6.15 3.55
C PHE A 105 16.65 7.03 2.34
N ALA A 106 17.12 8.27 2.54
CA ALA A 106 17.33 9.23 1.46
C ALA A 106 18.43 8.76 0.48
N ILE A 107 19.50 8.15 1.00
CA ILE A 107 20.62 7.63 0.20
C ILE A 107 20.17 6.43 -0.64
N GLU A 108 19.30 5.58 -0.08
CA GLU A 108 18.78 4.40 -0.74
C GLU A 108 17.81 4.77 -1.85
N LEU A 109 16.94 5.76 -1.61
CA LEU A 109 16.11 6.30 -2.67
C LEU A 109 16.99 6.81 -3.82
N ASP A 110 18.00 7.64 -3.51
CA ASP A 110 18.90 8.23 -4.53
C ASP A 110 19.52 7.18 -5.45
N LYS A 111 19.91 6.03 -4.90
CA LYS A 111 20.47 4.91 -5.68
C LYS A 111 19.49 4.32 -6.70
N ILE A 112 18.19 4.27 -6.39
CA ILE A 112 17.20 3.66 -7.27
C ILE A 112 16.60 4.66 -8.27
N LYS A 113 16.77 5.97 -8.06
CA LYS A 113 16.21 7.02 -8.93
C LYS A 113 16.54 6.88 -10.42
N TYR A 114 17.70 6.30 -10.72
CA TYR A 114 18.22 6.18 -12.08
C TYR A 114 17.65 5.00 -12.88
N GLY A 115 17.05 4.01 -12.20
CA GLY A 115 16.60 2.77 -12.84
C GLY A 115 15.12 2.46 -12.68
N TYR A 116 14.39 3.32 -11.96
CA TYR A 116 13.02 3.06 -11.53
C TYR A 116 12.15 4.30 -11.70
N GLU A 117 10.84 4.11 -11.84
CA GLU A 117 9.82 5.15 -11.73
C GLU A 117 8.99 4.91 -10.48
N ALA A 118 8.55 6.00 -9.85
CA ALA A 118 7.56 5.94 -8.79
C ALA A 118 6.18 5.65 -9.41
N GLU A 119 5.54 4.59 -8.95
CA GLU A 119 4.14 4.27 -9.22
C GLU A 119 3.37 4.27 -7.90
N PRO A 120 3.04 5.48 -7.36
CA PRO A 120 2.29 5.58 -6.13
C PRO A 120 0.93 4.89 -6.29
N LEU A 121 0.37 4.46 -5.16
CA LEU A 121 -0.97 3.91 -5.15
C LEU A 121 -1.97 5.01 -5.51
N PRO A 122 -2.74 4.87 -6.61
CA PRO A 122 -3.64 5.92 -7.03
C PRO A 122 -4.78 6.03 -6.02
N LEU A 123 -4.83 7.16 -5.34
CA LEU A 123 -5.89 7.53 -4.41
C LEU A 123 -6.85 8.47 -5.13
N TYR A 124 -8.16 8.25 -4.98
CA TYR A 124 -9.17 9.10 -5.61
C TYR A 124 -10.11 9.65 -4.56
N HIS A 125 -10.24 10.98 -4.53
CA HIS A 125 -11.18 11.71 -3.70
C HIS A 125 -12.18 12.45 -4.60
N ASP A 126 -13.48 12.21 -4.41
CA ASP A 126 -14.55 12.78 -5.24
C ASP A 126 -14.34 12.61 -6.76
N GLY A 127 -13.77 11.47 -7.16
CA GLY A 127 -13.47 11.15 -8.56
C GLY A 127 -12.20 11.79 -9.11
N HIS A 128 -11.47 12.56 -8.31
CA HIS A 128 -10.21 13.20 -8.68
C HIS A 128 -9.02 12.45 -8.08
N LEU A 129 -7.96 12.29 -8.86
CA LEU A 129 -6.70 11.71 -8.38
C LEU A 129 -6.08 12.64 -7.33
N VAL A 130 -5.73 12.09 -6.17
CA VAL A 130 -5.05 12.80 -5.09
C VAL A 130 -3.55 12.67 -5.28
N GLU A 131 -2.85 13.80 -5.25
CA GLU A 131 -1.39 13.83 -5.29
C GLU A 131 -0.78 13.14 -4.06
N PRO A 132 0.32 12.38 -4.19
CA PRO A 132 0.91 11.63 -3.07
C PRO A 132 1.22 12.47 -1.82
N SER A 133 1.62 13.74 -2.01
CA SER A 133 1.91 14.68 -0.91
C SER A 133 0.69 15.00 -0.04
N HIS A 134 -0.53 14.83 -0.56
CA HIS A 134 -1.79 15.06 0.15
C HIS A 134 -2.49 13.76 0.58
N ALA A 135 -1.93 12.58 0.23
CA ALA A 135 -2.59 11.31 0.45
C ALA A 135 -2.88 11.06 1.94
N ASN A 136 -1.93 11.37 2.83
CA ASN A 136 -2.11 11.21 4.27
C ASN A 136 -3.24 12.09 4.83
N ASP A 137 -3.37 13.32 4.33
CA ASP A 137 -4.41 14.25 4.79
C ASP A 137 -5.81 13.78 4.41
N VAL A 138 -5.94 13.16 3.24
CA VAL A 138 -7.22 12.64 2.73
C VAL A 138 -7.59 11.31 3.40
N ILE A 139 -6.63 10.41 3.55
CA ILE A 139 -6.86 9.06 4.08
C ILE A 139 -7.11 9.08 5.59
N ASN A 140 -6.47 9.99 6.32
CA ASN A 140 -6.52 9.96 7.77
C ASN A 140 -7.93 10.23 8.29
N GLY A 141 -8.52 9.22 8.93
CA GLY A 141 -9.90 9.26 9.41
C GLY A 141 -10.97 9.01 8.34
N ALA A 142 -10.59 8.77 7.08
CA ALA A 142 -11.52 8.44 6.01
C ALA A 142 -11.87 6.93 5.98
N MET A 143 -13.01 6.64 5.36
CA MET A 143 -13.37 5.30 4.92
C MET A 143 -12.86 5.10 3.49
N VAL A 144 -12.01 4.09 3.30
CA VAL A 144 -11.36 3.82 2.00
C VAL A 144 -11.88 2.50 1.46
N GLU A 145 -12.24 2.49 0.18
CA GLU A 145 -12.52 1.27 -0.57
C GLU A 145 -11.26 0.81 -1.29
N VAL A 146 -10.86 -0.43 -1.04
CA VAL A 146 -9.67 -1.02 -1.63
C VAL A 146 -10.07 -2.18 -2.52
N HIS A 147 -9.74 -2.09 -3.81
CA HIS A 147 -9.94 -3.16 -4.79
C HIS A 147 -8.62 -3.90 -4.97
N PHE A 148 -8.63 -5.20 -4.68
CA PHE A 148 -7.44 -6.03 -4.79
C PHE A 148 -7.77 -7.42 -5.34
N GLY A 149 -6.82 -7.99 -6.05
CA GLY A 149 -6.84 -9.38 -6.49
C GLY A 149 -6.11 -10.28 -5.51
N ILE A 150 -6.64 -11.48 -5.23
CA ILE A 150 -5.95 -12.47 -4.41
C ILE A 150 -5.19 -13.42 -5.33
N LEU A 151 -3.87 -13.45 -5.19
CA LEU A 151 -2.98 -14.40 -5.84
C LEU A 151 -2.64 -15.53 -4.87
N HIS A 152 -2.90 -16.75 -5.28
CA HIS A 152 -2.61 -17.96 -4.50
C HIS A 152 -1.52 -18.77 -5.20
N TRP A 153 -0.45 -19.05 -4.46
CA TRP A 153 0.61 -19.95 -4.88
C TRP A 153 0.62 -21.18 -3.99
N HIS A 154 0.65 -22.35 -4.62
CA HIS A 154 0.86 -23.62 -3.93
C HIS A 154 2.28 -24.10 -4.23
N ILE A 155 3.15 -24.10 -3.21
CA ILE A 155 4.57 -24.42 -3.35
C ILE A 155 4.91 -25.58 -2.40
N GLY A 156 5.08 -26.78 -2.94
CA GLY A 156 5.32 -27.97 -2.12
C GLY A 156 4.14 -28.25 -1.19
N ASN A 157 4.38 -28.11 0.12
CA ASN A 157 3.37 -28.39 1.16
C ASN A 157 2.84 -27.11 1.85
N PHE A 158 3.04 -25.93 1.26
CA PHE A 158 2.56 -24.68 1.83
C PHE A 158 1.79 -23.85 0.80
N ASP A 159 0.80 -23.10 1.30
CA ASP A 159 0.06 -22.12 0.53
C ASP A 159 0.51 -20.70 0.90
N SER A 160 0.85 -19.91 -0.11
CA SER A 160 1.16 -18.49 0.03
C SER A 160 0.07 -17.66 -0.64
N PHE A 161 -0.44 -16.67 0.09
CA PHE A 161 -1.44 -15.73 -0.39
C PHE A 161 -0.85 -14.33 -0.48
N GLN A 162 -1.22 -13.63 -1.54
CA GLN A 162 -0.84 -12.24 -1.73
C GLN A 162 -2.05 -11.46 -2.23
N ALA A 163 -2.43 -10.41 -1.53
CA ALA A 163 -3.49 -9.50 -1.97
C ALA A 163 -2.86 -8.34 -2.75
N ASN A 164 -2.94 -8.36 -4.07
CA ASN A 164 -2.38 -7.34 -4.93
C ASN A 164 -3.35 -6.20 -5.15
N VAL A 165 -2.98 -4.98 -4.79
CA VAL A 165 -3.86 -3.83 -4.98
C VAL A 165 -3.99 -3.51 -6.46
N GLU A 166 -5.23 -3.52 -6.95
CA GLU A 166 -5.56 -3.18 -8.34
C GLU A 166 -6.00 -1.71 -8.44
N LYS A 167 -6.77 -1.20 -7.47
CA LYS A 167 -7.26 0.18 -7.43
C LYS A 167 -7.71 0.59 -6.02
N ASN A 168 -7.55 1.85 -5.64
CA ASN A 168 -8.22 2.42 -4.47
C ASN A 168 -9.23 3.48 -4.87
N ARG A 169 -10.31 3.62 -4.09
CA ARG A 169 -11.29 4.68 -4.24
C ARG A 169 -11.75 5.14 -2.86
N ASP A 170 -11.84 6.44 -2.62
CA ASP A 170 -12.52 6.92 -1.41
C ASP A 170 -14.04 6.85 -1.63
N LEU A 171 -14.73 6.32 -0.63
CA LEU A 171 -16.20 6.27 -0.58
C LEU A 171 -16.69 7.39 0.33
N GLU A 172 -16.67 8.62 -0.18
CA GLU A 172 -17.28 9.83 0.40
C GLU A 172 -16.77 10.30 1.79
N ALA A 173 -16.60 11.62 1.91
CA ALA A 173 -16.36 12.32 3.17
C ALA A 173 -17.66 12.38 4.03
N GLY A 174 -18.11 11.24 4.55
CA GLY A 174 -19.40 11.12 5.24
C GLY A 174 -19.36 11.30 6.76
N PHE A 175 -18.25 11.02 7.45
CA PHE A 175 -18.22 11.04 8.91
C PHE A 175 -16.94 11.65 9.47
N ARG A 176 -16.86 12.98 9.45
CA ARG A 176 -15.98 13.72 10.36
C ARG A 176 -16.57 13.67 11.76
N THR A 177 -16.38 12.58 12.48
CA THR A 177 -16.44 12.62 13.95
C THR A 177 -15.05 13.05 14.42
N PRO A 178 -14.89 14.21 15.07
CA PRO A 178 -13.60 14.61 15.61
C PRO A 178 -13.19 13.58 16.66
N CYS A 179 -12.13 12.82 16.38
CA CYS A 179 -11.39 12.13 17.43
C CYS A 179 -10.82 13.23 18.33
N VAL A 180 -11.46 13.45 19.47
CA VAL A 180 -10.91 14.29 20.54
C VAL A 180 -9.70 13.55 21.09
N SER A 181 -8.50 14.03 20.77
CA SER A 181 -7.30 13.64 21.50
C SER A 181 -7.41 14.18 22.93
N LEU A 182 -7.43 13.23 23.89
CA LEU A 182 -7.09 13.49 25.29
C LEU A 182 -5.57 13.49 25.45
#